data_AF-A0A7S7YMI7-F1
#
_entry.id   AF-A0A7S7YMI7-F1
#
_cell.length_a   1.000
_cell.length_b   1.000
_cell.length_c   1.000
_cell.angle_alpha   90.00
_cell.angle_beta   90.00
_cell.angle_gamma   90.00
#
_symmetry.space_group_name_H-M   'P 1'
#
loop_
_entity.id
_entity.type
_entity.pdbx_description
1 polymer ?
#
loop_
_entity_poly.entity_id
_entity_poly.type
_entity_poly.pdbx_seq_one_letter_code
_entity_poly.pdbx_strand_id
1 'polypeptide(L)'
;NLISLIGLITVLLGATLALAQKDIKKGLAYSTMSQLGYMVVALGMGSYRAALFHLINHAYSKALLFLGSGSIIHSMEAILGYSPNQSQNMVFMGGLKKHIPITKIAFLVGTLSLCGIPPFACFWS
;
A
#
# COMPACT_ATOMS: atom_id res chain seq x y z
N ASN A 1 21.44 17.80 0.35
CA ASN A 1 20.93 16.89 -0.72
C ASN A 1 21.13 15.40 -0.47
N LEU A 2 21.93 14.97 0.51
CA LEU A 2 22.09 13.55 0.84
C LEU A 2 20.76 12.85 1.19
N ILE A 3 19.90 13.52 1.96
CA ILE A 3 18.57 13.02 2.36
C ILE A 3 17.70 12.72 1.14
N SER A 4 17.64 13.65 0.18
CA SER A 4 16.89 13.46 -1.06
C SER A 4 17.43 12.32 -1.90
N LEU A 5 18.75 12.11 -1.93
CA LEU A 5 19.37 11.00 -2.66
C LEU A 5 18.99 9.65 -2.04
N ILE A 6 19.05 9.53 -0.71
CA ILE A 6 18.63 8.32 0.02
C ILE A 6 17.12 8.08 -0.20
N GLY A 7 16.31 9.14 -0.16
CA GLY A 7 14.89 9.08 -0.50
C GLY A 7 14.64 8.53 -1.90
N LEU A 8 15.38 9.00 -2.91
CA LEU A 8 15.23 8.53 -4.29
C LEU A 8 15.57 7.04 -4.43
N ILE A 9 16.67 6.60 -3.80
CA ILE A 9 17.09 5.19 -3.79
C ILE A 9 16.02 4.32 -3.12
N THR A 10 15.48 4.76 -1.98
CA THR A 10 14.44 4.01 -1.25
C THR A 10 13.13 3.91 -2.00
N VAL A 11 12.71 4.96 -2.72
CA VAL A 11 11.55 4.92 -3.63
C VAL A 11 11.73 3.82 -4.67
N LEU A 12 12.86 3.83 -5.39
CA LEU A 12 13.11 2.91 -6.49
C LEU A 12 13.21 1.46 -6.02
N LEU A 13 13.94 1.21 -4.93
CA LEU A 13 14.07 -0.13 -4.33
C LEU A 13 12.72 -0.65 -3.81
N GLY A 14 11.96 0.18 -3.09
CA GLY A 14 10.65 -0.21 -2.58
C GLY A 14 9.66 -0.56 -3.70
N ALA A 15 9.60 0.26 -4.75
CA ALA A 15 8.69 0.05 -5.87
C ALA A 15 9.02 -1.22 -6.67
N THR A 16 10.30 -1.44 -6.98
CA THR A 16 10.75 -2.61 -7.73
C THR A 16 10.55 -3.91 -6.95
N LEU A 17 10.90 -3.93 -5.65
CA LEU A 17 10.70 -5.10 -4.80
C LEU A 17 9.22 -5.42 -4.58
N ALA A 18 8.35 -4.40 -4.53
CA ALA A 18 6.90 -4.59 -4.39
C ALA A 18 6.29 -5.36 -5.58
N LEU A 19 6.75 -5.10 -6.81
CA LEU A 19 6.27 -5.79 -8.02
C LEU A 19 6.59 -7.29 -8.02
N ALA A 20 7.70 -7.68 -7.39
CA ALA A 20 8.12 -9.08 -7.29
C ALA A 20 7.44 -9.86 -6.15
N GLN A 21 6.73 -9.19 -5.23
CA GLN A 21 6.11 -9.86 -4.09
C GLN A 21 4.85 -10.63 -4.50
N LYS A 22 4.76 -11.87 -4.03
CA LYS A 22 3.54 -12.69 -4.14
C LYS A 22 2.66 -12.60 -2.90
N ASP A 23 3.22 -12.23 -1.74
CA ASP A 23 2.49 -12.05 -0.49
C ASP A 23 1.83 -10.65 -0.43
N ILE A 24 0.53 -10.60 -0.16
CA ILE A 24 -0.24 -9.34 -0.11
C ILE A 24 0.32 -8.35 0.93
N LYS A 25 0.64 -8.83 2.15
CA LYS A 25 1.17 -7.98 3.23
C LYS A 25 2.58 -7.48 2.94
N LYS A 26 3.43 -8.33 2.33
CA LYS A 26 4.79 -7.91 1.94
C LYS A 26 4.72 -6.87 0.82
N GLY A 27 3.86 -7.05 -0.18
CA GLY A 27 3.64 -6.05 -1.23
C GLY A 27 3.18 -4.70 -0.67
N LEU A 28 2.26 -4.72 0.31
CA LEU A 28 1.82 -3.51 1.00
C LEU A 28 2.92 -2.84 1.83
N ALA A 29 3.81 -3.62 2.45
CA ALA A 29 4.96 -3.12 3.20
C ALA A 29 6.00 -2.47 2.28
N TYR A 30 6.38 -3.10 1.16
CA TYR A 30 7.33 -2.51 0.21
C TYR A 30 6.79 -1.23 -0.42
N SER A 31 5.49 -1.14 -0.68
CA SER A 31 4.87 0.10 -1.13
C SER A 31 4.76 1.18 -0.03
N THR A 32 4.78 0.83 1.27
CA THR A 32 5.01 1.85 2.32
C THR A 32 6.45 2.36 2.31
N MET A 33 7.41 1.47 2.09
CA MET A 33 8.83 1.84 2.00
C MET A 33 9.07 2.84 0.86
N SER A 34 8.46 2.60 -0.31
CA SER A 34 8.60 3.54 -1.43
C SER A 34 7.91 4.89 -1.16
N GLN A 35 6.73 4.88 -0.54
CA GLN A 35 5.98 6.11 -0.21
C GLN A 35 6.67 6.95 0.87
N LEU A 36 7.25 6.31 1.89
CA LEU A 36 8.10 7.00 2.85
C LEU A 36 9.34 7.59 2.19
N GLY A 37 9.96 6.86 1.24
CA GLY A 37 11.03 7.39 0.41
C GLY A 37 10.62 8.67 -0.33
N TYR A 38 9.40 8.71 -0.89
CA TYR A 38 8.85 9.88 -1.59
C TYR A 38 8.71 11.08 -0.64
N MET A 39 8.20 10.87 0.58
CA MET A 39 8.13 11.91 1.61
C MET A 39 9.52 12.41 2.03
N VAL A 40 10.50 11.51 2.13
CA VAL A 40 11.89 11.85 2.48
C VAL A 40 12.56 12.67 1.37
N VAL A 41 12.25 12.41 0.09
CA VAL A 41 12.66 13.28 -1.03
C VAL A 41 12.11 14.69 -0.85
N ALA A 42 10.81 14.83 -0.58
CA ALA A 42 10.17 16.14 -0.38
C ALA A 42 10.78 16.91 0.81
N LEU A 43 11.08 16.20 1.92
CA LEU A 43 11.80 16.77 3.06
C LEU A 43 13.21 17.22 2.68
N GLY A 44 13.94 16.41 1.89
CA GLY A 44 15.28 16.72 1.41
C GLY A 44 15.35 17.94 0.47
N MET A 45 14.23 18.28 -0.17
CA MET A 45 14.05 19.48 -1.00
C MET A 45 13.53 20.70 -0.21
N GLY A 46 13.28 20.56 1.10
CA GLY A 46 12.81 21.65 1.98
C GLY A 46 11.29 21.81 2.06
N SER A 47 10.50 20.94 1.41
CA SER A 47 9.03 21.02 1.44
C SER A 47 8.42 20.21 2.58
N TYR A 48 8.58 20.70 3.80
CA TYR A 48 8.06 20.03 5.01
C TYR A 48 6.54 19.90 5.03
N ARG A 49 5.83 20.95 4.60
CA ARG A 49 4.35 20.99 4.60
C ARG A 49 3.75 19.91 3.69
N ALA A 50 4.29 19.77 2.48
CA ALA A 50 3.83 18.74 1.54
C ALA A 50 4.14 17.33 2.07
N ALA A 51 5.35 17.11 2.61
CA ALA A 51 5.72 15.82 3.18
C ALA A 51 4.80 15.38 4.34
N LEU A 52 4.48 16.29 5.26
CA LEU A 52 3.56 15.99 6.36
C LEU A 52 2.12 15.75 5.89
N PHE A 53 1.63 16.58 4.98
CA PHE A 53 0.28 16.43 4.46
C PHE A 53 0.11 15.11 3.71
N HIS A 54 1.10 14.74 2.89
CA HIS A 54 1.16 13.44 2.23
C HIS A 54 1.24 12.29 3.25
N LEU A 55 2.01 12.43 4.32
CA LEU A 55 2.14 11.42 5.39
C LEU A 55 0.81 11.08 6.05
N ILE A 56 -0.02 12.09 6.34
CA ILE A 56 -1.35 11.89 6.95
C ILE A 56 -2.27 11.14 5.98
N ASN A 57 -2.38 11.60 4.73
CA ASN A 57 -3.23 10.96 3.72
C ASN A 57 -2.78 9.53 3.39
N HIS A 58 -1.46 9.31 3.34
CA HIS A 58 -0.86 8.00 3.19
C HIS A 58 -1.20 7.08 4.37
N ALA A 59 -1.14 7.56 5.61
CA ALA A 59 -1.45 6.76 6.80
C ALA A 59 -2.90 6.23 6.76
N TYR A 60 -3.88 7.07 6.42
CA TYR A 60 -5.27 6.63 6.26
C TYR A 60 -5.43 5.61 5.13
N SER A 61 -4.85 5.90 3.96
CA SER A 61 -4.97 5.02 2.79
C SER A 61 -4.31 3.65 3.06
N LYS A 62 -3.17 3.63 3.74
CA LYS A 62 -2.48 2.39 4.12
C LYS A 62 -3.18 1.63 5.22
N ALA A 63 -3.73 2.30 6.23
CA ALA A 63 -4.53 1.65 7.27
C ALA A 63 -5.70 0.89 6.63
N LEU A 64 -6.43 1.51 5.68
CA LEU A 64 -7.49 0.87 4.93
C LEU A 64 -6.99 -0.37 4.15
N LEU A 65 -5.85 -0.28 3.47
CA LEU A 65 -5.30 -1.42 2.73
C LEU A 65 -4.83 -2.56 3.62
N PHE A 66 -4.15 -2.27 4.73
CA PHE A 66 -3.69 -3.32 5.65
C PHE A 66 -4.87 -4.02 6.33
N LEU A 67 -5.87 -3.28 6.81
CA LEU A 67 -7.09 -3.85 7.39
C LEU A 67 -7.89 -4.64 6.34
N GLY A 68 -8.03 -4.09 5.12
CA GLY A 68 -8.68 -4.79 4.01
C GLY A 68 -7.96 -6.08 3.62
N SER A 69 -6.62 -6.08 3.60
CA SER A 69 -5.82 -7.29 3.36
C SER A 69 -6.02 -8.34 4.46
N GLY A 70 -6.17 -7.92 5.72
CA GLY A 70 -6.47 -8.82 6.83
C GLY A 70 -7.83 -9.52 6.66
N SER A 71 -8.86 -8.78 6.25
CA SER A 71 -10.18 -9.34 5.92
C SER A 71 -10.11 -10.34 4.76
N ILE A 72 -9.30 -10.06 3.72
CA ILE A 72 -9.08 -10.99 2.59
C ILE A 72 -8.40 -12.27 3.09
N ILE A 73 -7.32 -12.17 3.87
CA ILE A 73 -6.58 -13.32 4.40
C ILE A 73 -7.50 -14.19 5.27
N HIS A 74 -8.28 -13.56 6.16
CA HIS A 74 -9.22 -14.29 7.01
C HIS A 74 -10.29 -15.04 6.19
N SER A 75 -10.79 -14.42 5.12
CA SER A 75 -11.73 -15.08 4.21
C SER A 75 -11.10 -16.24 3.44
N MET A 76 -9.81 -16.13 3.10
CA MET A 76 -9.04 -17.20 2.45
C MET A 76 -8.80 -18.38 3.39
N GLU A 77 -8.51 -18.12 4.66
CA GLU A 77 -8.31 -19.16 5.69
C GLU A 77 -9.58 -20.00 5.89
N ALA A 78 -10.77 -19.42 5.75
CA ALA A 78 -12.03 -20.16 5.80
C ALA A 78 -12.21 -21.16 4.64
N ILE A 79 -11.55 -20.94 3.49
CA ILE A 79 -11.67 -21.77 2.28
C ILE A 79 -10.54 -22.80 2.19
N LEU A 80 -9.30 -22.38 2.47
CA LEU A 80 -8.08 -23.19 2.30
C LEU A 80 -7.61 -23.87 3.59
N GLY A 81 -8.19 -23.51 4.75
CA GLY A 81 -7.62 -23.83 6.05
C GLY A 81 -6.44 -22.92 6.41
N TYR A 82 -5.98 -23.01 7.66
CA TYR A 82 -4.89 -22.16 8.15
C TYR A 82 -3.55 -22.60 7.53
N SER A 83 -3.12 -21.88 6.49
CA SER A 83 -1.83 -22.03 5.85
C SER A 83 -1.28 -20.65 5.47
N PRO A 84 -0.37 -20.07 6.27
CA PRO A 84 0.03 -18.67 6.10
C PRO A 84 0.68 -18.38 4.75
N ASN A 85 1.36 -19.36 4.14
CA ASN A 85 2.00 -19.21 2.84
C ASN A 85 1.01 -19.26 1.67
N GLN A 86 -0.16 -19.89 1.86
CA GLN A 86 -1.19 -20.01 0.82
C GLN A 86 -2.25 -18.91 0.98
N SER A 87 -2.71 -18.66 2.20
CA SER A 87 -3.75 -17.66 2.49
C SER A 87 -3.32 -16.23 2.23
N GLN A 88 -2.00 -15.94 2.24
CA GLN A 88 -1.44 -14.61 1.99
C GLN A 88 -0.94 -14.41 0.55
N ASN A 89 -0.83 -15.48 -0.22
CA ASN A 89 -0.31 -15.44 -1.58
C ASN A 89 -1.41 -15.00 -2.56
N MET A 90 -1.17 -13.86 -3.23
CA MET A 90 -2.10 -13.21 -4.14
C MET A 90 -2.49 -14.08 -5.33
N VAL A 91 -1.67 -15.06 -5.72
CA VAL A 91 -1.97 -16.00 -6.81
C VAL A 91 -3.23 -16.81 -6.52
N PHE A 92 -3.50 -17.14 -5.26
CA PHE A 92 -4.67 -17.94 -4.87
C PHE A 92 -5.90 -17.08 -4.54
N MET A 93 -5.78 -15.75 -4.48
CA MET A 93 -6.85 -14.85 -4.03
C MET A 93 -7.88 -14.47 -5.11
N GLY A 94 -7.95 -15.23 -6.21
CA GLY A 94 -8.89 -15.00 -7.30
C GLY A 94 -10.36 -15.21 -6.89
N GLY A 95 -11.30 -14.53 -7.54
CA GLY A 95 -12.74 -14.79 -7.38
C GLY A 95 -13.42 -14.27 -6.09
N LEU A 96 -12.65 -13.79 -5.11
CA LEU A 96 -13.16 -13.24 -3.84
C LEU A 96 -14.05 -12.00 -3.99
N LYS A 97 -13.96 -11.28 -5.11
CA LYS A 97 -14.68 -10.02 -5.39
C LYS A 97 -16.20 -10.09 -5.13
N LYS A 98 -16.83 -11.26 -5.35
CA LYS A 98 -18.27 -11.48 -5.16
C LYS A 98 -18.64 -11.80 -3.70
N HIS A 99 -17.71 -12.36 -2.94
CA HIS A 99 -17.95 -12.86 -1.58
C HIS A 99 -17.68 -11.79 -0.51
N ILE A 100 -16.79 -10.83 -0.78
CA ILE A 100 -16.42 -9.76 0.15
C ILE A 100 -16.61 -8.36 -0.47
N PRO A 101 -17.86 -7.94 -0.77
CA PRO A 101 -18.13 -6.71 -1.52
C PRO A 101 -17.66 -5.44 -0.80
N ILE A 102 -17.80 -5.37 0.53
CA ILE A 102 -17.41 -4.22 1.35
C ILE A 102 -15.88 -4.09 1.35
N THR A 103 -15.17 -5.17 1.66
CA THR A 103 -13.70 -5.21 1.68
C THR A 103 -13.11 -4.85 0.32
N LYS A 104 -13.71 -5.33 -0.77
CA LYS A 104 -13.32 -4.97 -2.13
C LYS A 104 -13.43 -3.46 -2.40
N ILE A 105 -14.54 -2.81 -2.02
CA ILE A 105 -14.72 -1.37 -2.23
C ILE A 105 -13.73 -0.58 -1.37
N ALA A 106 -13.59 -0.94 -0.09
CA ALA A 106 -12.64 -0.27 0.82
C ALA A 106 -11.19 -0.40 0.32
N PHE A 107 -10.80 -1.59 -0.13
CA PHE A 107 -9.47 -1.83 -0.69
C PHE A 107 -9.26 -1.06 -2.00
N LEU A 108 -10.26 -1.02 -2.88
CA LEU A 108 -10.20 -0.25 -4.12
C LEU A 108 -10.04 1.26 -3.84
N VAL A 109 -10.84 1.82 -2.94
CA VAL A 109 -10.74 3.24 -2.55
C VAL A 109 -9.36 3.54 -1.95
N GLY A 110 -8.84 2.67 -1.08
CA GLY A 110 -7.49 2.80 -0.53
C GLY A 110 -6.41 2.78 -1.62
N THR A 111 -6.53 1.91 -2.63
CA THR A 111 -5.59 1.87 -3.76
C THR A 111 -5.69 3.09 -4.66
N LEU A 112 -6.90 3.56 -4.99
CA LEU A 112 -7.11 4.73 -5.84
C LEU A 112 -6.59 6.00 -5.17
N SER A 113 -6.78 6.11 -3.85
CA SER A 113 -6.20 7.17 -3.04
C SER A 113 -4.67 7.17 -3.14
N LEU A 114 -4.01 6.03 -2.90
CA LEU A 114 -2.54 5.92 -3.00
C LEU A 114 -1.97 6.19 -4.39
N CYS A 115 -2.70 5.88 -5.45
CA CYS A 115 -2.30 6.19 -6.83
C CYS A 115 -2.40 7.68 -7.15
N GLY A 116 -2.99 8.51 -6.27
CA GLY A 116 -3.15 9.94 -6.51
C GLY A 116 -4.15 10.25 -7.62
N ILE A 117 -5.23 9.46 -7.74
CA ILE A 117 -6.25 9.68 -8.78
C ILE A 117 -7.24 10.76 -8.29
N PRO A 118 -7.59 11.79 -9.11
CA PRO A 118 -8.70 12.70 -8.80
C PRO A 118 -9.99 11.87 -8.70
N PRO A 119 -10.80 11.92 -7.63
CA PRO A 119 -10.98 12.98 -6.62
C PRO A 119 -10.40 12.67 -5.21
N PHE A 120 -9.48 11.72 -5.07
CA PHE A 120 -9.08 11.18 -3.75
C PHE A 120 -7.96 11.98 -3.04
N ALA A 121 -7.79 11.74 -1.74
CA ALA A 121 -6.99 12.59 -0.83
C ALA A 121 -5.51 12.73 -1.22
N CYS A 122 -4.82 11.67 -1.65
CA CYS A 122 -3.41 11.82 -2.05
C CYS A 122 -3.19 12.49 -3.41
N PHE A 123 -4.23 12.81 -4.19
CA PHE A 123 -4.06 13.68 -5.36
C PHE A 123 -3.78 15.13 -4.94
N TRP A 124 -4.38 15.57 -3.84
CA TRP A 124 -4.26 16.94 -3.33
C TRP A 124 -3.03 17.18 -2.47
N SER A 125 -2.16 16.16 -2.32
CA SER A 125 -1.00 16.18 -1.45
C SER A 125 0.33 16.39 -2.15
#